data_AF-A0A842LA38-F1
#
_entry.id   AF-A0A842LA38-F1
#
_cell.length_a   1.000
_cell.length_b   1.000
_cell.length_c   1.000
_cell.angle_alpha   90.00
_cell.angle_beta   90.00
_cell.angle_gamma   90.00
#
_symmetry.space_group_name_H-M   'P 1'
#
loop_
_entity.id
_entity.type
_entity.pdbx_description
1 polymer ?
#
loop_
_entity_poly.entity_id
_entity_poly.type
_entity_poly.pdbx_seq_one_letter_code
_entity_poly.pdbx_strand_id
1 'polypeptide(L)'
;MELIRGIGASPYIRSGRVKKIESFKDMMSIEGGEIIVTSRVSRDMLPKLKRVGAVVTDYGGLTSHVAITLRELKIPCVVGTEKATEVLEDDMVVTVDGKTGNIYEGVMEWEEIIEELPLEETATTLMTNLNIPSIADRIADYADGIGSVRIEHMVIETGKHPYRLLEEGRLTDVLKKGLEFVLESFYPKPVWFRTFDIPTDELRNLQGGDVEPEEPNPLLGFRGIYKDLRDVDVLKAEFRAIKELIDDGYSNLGLKFPFVRDGIEYLSAKSILE
;
A
#
# COMPACT_ATOMS: atom_id res chain seq x y z
N MET A 1 30.00 3.95 -6.33
CA MET A 1 31.01 5.00 -6.61
C MET A 1 30.26 6.27 -7.00
N GLU A 2 30.70 7.48 -6.63
CA GLU A 2 30.06 8.72 -7.13
C GLU A 2 30.38 8.90 -8.63
N LEU A 3 29.34 9.06 -9.45
CA LEU A 3 29.46 9.21 -10.90
C LEU A 3 29.48 10.68 -11.32
N ILE A 4 28.53 11.46 -10.78
CA ILE A 4 28.38 12.87 -11.08
C ILE A 4 27.60 13.56 -9.97
N ARG A 5 27.78 14.87 -9.85
CA ARG A 5 27.07 15.73 -8.91
C ARG A 5 26.47 16.93 -9.62
N GLY A 6 25.25 17.29 -9.24
CA GLY A 6 24.60 18.54 -9.61
C GLY A 6 24.01 19.25 -8.40
N ILE A 7 22.99 20.06 -8.64
CA ILE A 7 22.23 20.76 -7.62
C ILE A 7 21.08 19.86 -7.17
N GLY A 8 21.13 19.42 -5.91
CA GLY A 8 20.04 18.70 -5.28
C GLY A 8 18.79 19.58 -5.17
N ALA A 9 17.67 19.14 -5.76
CA ALA A 9 16.44 19.90 -5.83
C ALA A 9 15.31 19.35 -4.95
N SER A 10 15.42 18.16 -4.36
CA SER A 10 14.35 17.56 -3.55
C SER A 10 14.90 16.60 -2.48
N PRO A 11 14.23 16.42 -1.32
CA PRO A 11 14.81 15.63 -0.21
C PRO A 11 14.80 14.11 -0.41
N TYR A 12 14.42 13.63 -1.59
CA TYR A 12 14.15 12.22 -1.86
C TYR A 12 15.35 11.52 -2.50
N ILE A 13 15.47 10.22 -2.25
CA ILE A 13 16.50 9.35 -2.83
C ILE A 13 15.79 8.22 -3.57
N ARG A 14 16.30 7.81 -4.73
CA ARG A 14 15.80 6.61 -5.42
C ARG A 14 16.82 6.00 -6.35
N SER A 15 16.74 4.68 -6.48
CA SER A 15 17.53 3.90 -7.45
C SER A 15 16.68 3.46 -8.63
N GLY A 16 17.30 3.36 -9.81
CA GLY A 16 16.65 2.85 -11.00
C GLY A 16 17.57 2.76 -12.21
N ARG A 17 17.06 2.20 -13.30
CA ARG A 17 17.76 2.18 -14.59
C ARG A 17 17.70 3.54 -15.26
N VAL A 18 18.82 4.01 -15.79
CA VAL A 18 18.92 5.24 -16.55
C VAL A 18 18.19 5.08 -17.88
N LYS A 19 17.39 6.09 -18.22
CA LYS A 19 16.82 6.26 -19.54
C LYS A 19 17.08 7.68 -20.01
N LYS A 20 17.92 7.83 -21.03
CA LYS A 20 18.15 9.12 -21.68
C LYS A 20 16.98 9.49 -22.54
N ILE A 21 16.56 10.76 -22.45
CA ILE A 21 15.52 11.31 -23.31
C ILE A 21 16.00 12.61 -23.95
N GLU A 22 15.80 12.71 -25.26
CA GLU A 22 16.08 13.92 -26.03
C GLU A 22 14.78 14.61 -26.46
N SER A 23 13.71 13.83 -26.62
CA SER A 23 12.43 14.31 -27.13
C SER A 23 11.24 13.71 -26.37
N PHE A 24 10.07 14.33 -26.53
CA PHE A 24 8.83 13.83 -25.94
C PHE A 24 8.46 12.43 -26.46
N LYS A 25 8.90 12.04 -27.66
CA LYS A 25 8.59 10.71 -28.22
C LYS A 25 9.24 9.59 -27.42
N ASP A 26 10.44 9.84 -26.90
CA ASP A 26 11.21 8.85 -26.12
C ASP A 26 10.50 8.53 -24.81
N MET A 27 9.72 9.48 -24.28
CA MET A 27 8.91 9.29 -23.08
C MET A 27 7.75 8.29 -23.25
N MET A 28 7.40 7.89 -24.47
CA MET A 28 6.39 6.84 -24.68
C MET A 28 6.91 5.45 -24.34
N SER A 29 8.23 5.26 -24.28
CA SER A 29 8.88 3.99 -23.95
C SER A 29 9.14 3.80 -22.44
N ILE A 30 8.71 4.74 -21.60
CA ILE A 30 8.90 4.70 -20.15
C ILE A 30 7.91 3.70 -19.53
N GLU A 31 8.44 2.66 -18.90
CA GLU A 31 7.68 1.60 -18.24
C GLU A 31 7.33 1.96 -16.78
N GLY A 32 8.10 2.86 -16.16
CA GLY A 32 7.92 3.37 -14.81
C GLY A 32 9.09 3.02 -13.89
N GLY A 33 9.49 3.97 -13.03
CA GLY A 33 10.59 3.78 -12.09
C GLY A 33 11.99 4.04 -12.66
N GLU A 34 12.14 4.34 -13.96
CA GLU A 34 13.42 4.69 -14.55
C GLU A 34 13.94 6.08 -14.11
N ILE A 35 15.26 6.23 -14.09
CA ILE A 35 15.95 7.49 -13.84
C ILE A 35 16.08 8.23 -15.18
N ILE A 36 15.30 9.29 -15.36
CA ILE A 36 15.30 10.06 -16.59
C ILE A 36 16.49 11.01 -16.61
N VAL A 37 17.32 10.93 -17.64
CA VAL A 37 18.45 11.82 -17.86
C VAL A 37 18.21 12.64 -19.12
N THR A 38 18.26 13.97 -19.02
CA THR A 38 18.01 14.84 -20.18
C THR A 38 18.73 16.18 -20.04
N SER A 39 19.01 16.85 -21.16
CA SER A 39 19.65 18.16 -21.09
C SER A 39 18.75 19.22 -20.47
N ARG A 40 17.47 19.25 -20.88
CA ARG A 40 16.43 20.18 -20.40
C ARG A 40 15.06 19.52 -20.42
N VAL A 41 14.27 19.76 -19.38
CA VAL A 41 12.86 19.34 -19.34
C VAL A 41 11.97 20.44 -19.90
N SER A 42 11.12 20.09 -20.88
CA SER A 42 10.07 20.99 -21.39
C SER A 42 8.74 20.76 -20.66
N ARG A 43 7.82 21.74 -20.74
CA ARG A 43 6.51 21.67 -20.05
C ARG A 43 5.67 20.46 -20.47
N ASP A 44 5.77 20.06 -21.74
CA ASP A 44 5.00 18.95 -22.30
C ASP A 44 5.41 17.60 -21.69
N MET A 45 6.61 17.49 -21.13
CA MET A 45 7.13 16.28 -20.49
C MET A 45 6.59 16.07 -19.07
N LEU A 46 6.17 17.13 -18.38
CA LEU A 46 5.77 17.09 -16.95
C LEU A 46 4.68 16.05 -16.61
N PRO A 47 3.62 15.85 -17.41
CA PRO A 47 2.59 14.87 -17.08
C PRO A 47 3.12 13.42 -17.03
N LYS A 48 4.13 13.12 -17.86
CA LYS A 48 4.74 11.78 -17.96
C LYS A 48 5.78 11.54 -16.86
N LEU A 49 6.41 12.60 -16.35
CA LEU A 49 7.38 12.49 -15.26
C LEU A 49 6.77 11.95 -13.96
N LYS A 50 5.44 12.00 -13.77
CA LYS A 50 4.78 11.44 -12.57
C LYS A 50 5.07 9.96 -12.28
N ARG A 51 5.53 9.20 -13.28
CA ARG A 51 5.76 7.76 -13.18
C ARG A 51 7.23 7.38 -13.08
N VAL A 52 8.14 8.35 -13.16
CA VAL A 52 9.58 8.08 -13.25
C VAL A 52 10.17 7.85 -11.87
N GLY A 53 11.33 7.19 -11.85
CA GLY A 53 12.16 6.96 -10.69
C GLY A 53 12.69 8.27 -10.10
N ALA A 54 13.44 8.99 -10.93
CA ALA A 54 14.03 10.29 -10.61
C ALA A 54 14.26 11.07 -11.92
N VAL A 55 14.61 12.34 -11.82
CA VAL A 55 14.96 13.17 -12.98
C VAL A 55 16.29 13.87 -12.75
N VAL A 56 17.18 13.73 -13.72
CA VAL A 56 18.51 14.31 -13.74
C VAL A 56 18.62 15.22 -14.96
N THR A 57 19.01 16.48 -14.76
CA THR A 57 19.20 17.42 -15.87
C THR A 57 20.57 18.07 -15.93
N ASP A 58 21.07 18.28 -17.15
CA ASP A 58 22.33 19.03 -17.37
C ASP A 58 22.12 20.51 -17.05
N TYR A 59 20.98 21.08 -17.46
CA TYR A 59 20.65 22.48 -17.23
C TYR A 59 19.42 22.61 -16.35
N GLY A 60 19.44 23.62 -15.49
CA GLY A 60 18.34 23.94 -14.57
C GLY A 60 18.89 24.47 -13.25
N GLY A 61 18.06 25.23 -12.54
CA GLY A 61 18.39 25.74 -11.21
C GLY A 61 17.39 25.25 -10.17
N LEU A 62 17.75 25.42 -8.89
CA LEU A 62 16.93 25.05 -7.74
C LEU A 62 15.51 25.68 -7.76
N THR A 63 15.40 26.88 -8.33
CA THR A 63 14.18 27.67 -8.47
C THR A 63 13.50 27.49 -9.83
N SER A 64 13.99 26.57 -10.67
CA SER A 64 13.34 26.28 -11.95
C SER A 64 11.95 25.69 -11.72
N HIS A 65 11.02 26.00 -12.61
CA HIS A 65 9.68 25.41 -12.59
C HIS A 65 9.72 23.88 -12.55
N VAL A 66 10.71 23.28 -13.20
CA VAL A 66 10.93 21.82 -13.22
C VAL A 66 11.30 21.31 -11.82
N ALA A 67 12.29 21.93 -11.16
CA ALA A 67 12.71 21.56 -9.81
C ALA A 67 11.58 21.70 -8.79
N ILE A 68 10.76 22.76 -8.89
CA ILE A 68 9.60 22.97 -8.03
C ILE A 68 8.55 21.88 -8.24
N THR A 69 8.14 21.65 -9.49
CA THR A 69 7.12 20.63 -9.81
C THR A 69 7.56 19.23 -9.39
N LEU A 70 8.83 18.85 -9.62
CA LEU A 70 9.32 17.52 -9.23
C LEU A 70 9.38 17.35 -7.70
N ARG A 71 9.72 18.41 -6.97
CA ARG A 71 9.68 18.40 -5.50
C ARG A 71 8.25 18.21 -4.96
N GLU A 72 7.27 18.89 -5.54
CA GLU A 72 5.84 18.73 -5.19
C GLU A 72 5.32 17.31 -5.50
N LEU A 73 5.80 16.71 -6.60
CA LEU A 73 5.47 15.34 -6.99
C LEU A 73 6.19 14.26 -6.18
N LYS A 74 7.02 14.65 -5.20
CA LYS A 74 7.86 13.75 -4.39
C LYS A 74 8.83 12.89 -5.21
N ILE A 75 9.36 13.45 -6.31
CA ILE A 75 10.31 12.75 -7.18
C ILE A 75 11.72 13.30 -6.90
N PRO A 76 12.72 12.42 -6.67
CA PRO A 76 14.12 12.82 -6.59
C PRO A 76 14.53 13.59 -7.83
N CYS A 77 15.14 14.76 -7.64
CA CYS A 77 15.54 15.61 -8.75
C CYS A 77 16.92 16.22 -8.50
N VAL A 78 17.79 16.08 -9.48
CA VAL A 78 19.10 16.73 -9.54
C VAL A 78 19.17 17.54 -10.83
N VAL A 79 19.43 18.83 -10.72
CA VAL A 79 19.49 19.73 -11.88
C VAL A 79 20.84 20.38 -11.99
N GLY A 80 21.21 20.89 -13.17
CA GLY A 80 22.46 21.63 -13.30
C GLY A 80 23.69 20.73 -13.14
N THR A 81 23.63 19.48 -13.60
CA THR A 81 24.78 18.55 -13.59
C THR A 81 25.81 18.88 -14.69
N GLU A 82 25.44 19.74 -15.64
CA GLU A 82 26.20 20.18 -16.82
C GLU A 82 26.54 19.08 -17.85
N LYS A 83 26.76 17.83 -17.41
CA LYS A 83 27.26 16.73 -18.23
C LYS A 83 26.67 15.35 -17.87
N ALA A 84 25.52 15.27 -17.21
CA ALA A 84 24.91 13.99 -16.88
C ALA A 84 24.53 13.19 -18.14
N THR A 85 24.10 13.85 -19.22
CA THR A 85 23.80 13.15 -20.49
C THR A 85 25.02 12.51 -21.15
N GLU A 86 26.23 12.99 -20.81
CA GLU A 86 27.50 12.45 -21.31
C GLU A 86 28.04 11.34 -20.39
N VAL A 87 27.82 11.44 -19.08
CA VAL A 87 28.36 10.50 -18.08
C VAL A 87 27.46 9.29 -17.85
N LEU A 88 26.13 9.48 -17.91
CA LEU A 88 25.16 8.42 -17.63
C LEU A 88 24.72 7.75 -18.93
N GLU A 89 24.91 6.43 -19.01
CA GLU A 89 24.52 5.63 -20.17
C GLU A 89 23.14 5.01 -19.99
N ASP A 90 22.44 4.73 -21.09
CA ASP A 90 21.16 4.02 -21.05
C ASP A 90 21.32 2.65 -20.37
N ASP A 91 20.28 2.23 -19.64
CA ASP A 91 20.22 0.98 -18.87
C ASP A 91 21.20 0.86 -17.68
N MET A 92 22.05 1.86 -17.46
CA MET A 92 22.91 1.94 -16.27
C MET A 92 22.05 2.01 -15.00
N VAL A 93 22.37 1.23 -13.98
CA VAL A 93 21.67 1.31 -12.69
C VAL A 93 22.35 2.35 -11.82
N VAL A 94 21.61 3.35 -11.37
CA VAL A 94 22.13 4.45 -10.54
C VAL A 94 21.21 4.76 -9.38
N THR A 95 21.78 5.34 -8.32
CA THR A 95 21.07 5.94 -7.19
C THR A 95 21.17 7.45 -7.30
N VAL A 96 20.03 8.13 -7.29
CA VAL A 96 19.94 9.59 -7.31
C VAL A 96 19.57 10.09 -5.92
N ASP A 97 20.47 10.86 -5.31
CA ASP A 97 20.22 11.60 -4.08
C ASP A 97 19.84 13.05 -4.42
N GLY A 98 18.53 13.32 -4.43
CA GLY A 98 18.01 14.65 -4.71
C GLY A 98 18.39 15.69 -3.67
N LYS A 99 18.81 15.30 -2.46
CA LYS A 99 19.10 16.21 -1.35
C LYS A 99 20.51 16.76 -1.47
N THR A 100 21.48 15.88 -1.67
CA THR A 100 22.90 16.28 -1.81
C THR A 100 23.25 16.68 -3.24
N GLY A 101 22.48 16.21 -4.22
CA GLY A 101 22.76 16.38 -5.64
C GLY A 101 23.68 15.30 -6.21
N ASN A 102 24.02 14.27 -5.43
CA ASN A 102 24.94 13.22 -5.83
C ASN A 102 24.22 12.10 -6.59
N ILE A 103 24.90 11.55 -7.59
CA ILE A 103 24.44 10.38 -8.34
C ILE A 103 25.52 9.30 -8.22
N TYR A 104 25.10 8.13 -7.76
CA TYR A 104 25.99 7.00 -7.48
C TYR A 104 25.71 5.85 -8.43
N GLU A 105 26.76 5.11 -8.75
CA GLU A 105 26.65 3.84 -9.47
C GLU A 105 26.02 2.75 -8.59
N GLY A 106 25.08 2.01 -9.17
CA GLY A 106 24.40 0.88 -8.53
C GLY A 106 23.20 1.31 -7.69
N VAL A 107 22.64 0.32 -6.99
CA VAL A 107 21.58 0.52 -5.99
C VAL A 107 22.26 0.71 -4.64
N MET A 108 22.02 1.85 -4.01
CA MET A 108 22.38 2.10 -2.62
C MET A 108 21.17 1.88 -1.74
N GLU A 109 21.38 1.26 -0.58
CA GLU A 109 20.40 1.28 0.50
C GLU A 109 20.51 2.61 1.25
N TRP A 110 19.38 3.23 1.55
CA TRP A 110 19.31 4.41 2.40
C TRP A 110 18.27 4.19 3.49
N GLU A 111 18.59 4.64 4.70
CA GLU A 111 17.63 4.74 5.78
C GLU A 111 16.90 6.08 5.66
N GLU A 112 15.57 6.06 5.54
CA GLU A 112 14.78 7.26 5.78
C GLU A 112 14.95 7.64 7.26
N ILE A 113 15.63 8.75 7.53
CA ILE A 113 15.66 9.33 8.86
C ILE A 113 14.27 9.92 9.11
N ILE A 114 13.40 9.13 9.72
CA ILE A 114 12.13 9.60 10.25
C ILE A 114 12.46 10.34 11.55
N GLU A 115 12.25 11.65 11.56
CA GLU A 115 12.41 12.44 12.77
C GLU A 115 11.26 12.08 13.72
N GLU A 116 11.56 11.27 14.74
CA GLU A 116 10.59 10.90 15.78
C GLU A 116 10.26 12.14 16.62
N LEU A 117 9.09 12.72 16.38
CA LEU A 117 8.52 13.71 17.28
C LEU A 117 8.02 13.00 18.55
N PRO A 118 8.15 13.62 19.74
CA PRO A 118 7.60 13.04 20.95
C PRO A 118 6.09 12.83 20.79
N LEU A 119 5.64 11.61 21.08
CA LEU A 119 4.22 11.28 21.10
C LEU A 119 3.60 11.90 22.35
N GLU A 120 2.81 12.96 22.16
CA GLU A 120 2.03 13.59 23.21
C GLU A 120 0.74 12.78 23.45
N GLU A 121 0.34 12.63 24.72
CA GLU A 121 -0.94 12.00 25.03
C GLU A 121 -2.10 12.87 24.55
N THR A 122 -2.95 12.31 23.70
CA THR A 122 -4.14 12.98 23.18
C THR A 122 -5.37 12.61 23.99
N ALA A 123 -6.31 13.56 24.13
CA ALA A 123 -7.61 13.27 24.76
C ALA A 123 -8.46 12.27 23.95
N THR A 124 -8.13 12.06 22.67
CA THR A 124 -8.79 11.11 21.76
C THR A 124 -7.80 10.02 21.39
N THR A 125 -8.22 8.76 21.50
CA THR A 125 -7.40 7.61 21.07
C THR A 125 -7.19 7.63 19.56
N LEU A 126 -5.95 7.54 19.12
CA LEU A 126 -5.56 7.50 17.73
C LEU A 126 -5.42 6.04 17.28
N MET A 127 -6.50 5.50 16.69
CA MET A 127 -6.49 4.15 16.12
C MET A 127 -6.14 4.17 14.65
N THR A 128 -5.53 3.08 14.17
CA THR A 128 -5.22 2.90 12.74
C THR A 128 -6.20 1.95 12.05
N ASN A 129 -6.28 2.03 10.73
CA ASN A 129 -6.92 1.02 9.88
C ASN A 129 -5.81 0.21 9.21
N LEU A 130 -5.88 -1.11 9.32
CA LEU A 130 -4.84 -2.01 8.84
C LEU A 130 -5.42 -2.98 7.82
N ASN A 131 -4.93 -2.92 6.58
CA ASN A 131 -5.34 -3.83 5.50
C ASN A 131 -4.24 -4.84 5.13
N ILE A 132 -3.02 -4.62 5.59
CA ILE A 132 -1.84 -5.44 5.28
C ILE A 132 -1.23 -5.84 6.62
N PRO A 133 -1.39 -7.09 7.08
CA PRO A 133 -0.85 -7.51 8.37
C PRO A 133 0.65 -7.29 8.54
N SER A 134 1.45 -7.51 7.49
CA SER A 134 2.93 -7.46 7.57
C SER A 134 3.52 -6.11 7.95
N ILE A 135 2.74 -5.02 7.94
CA ILE A 135 3.21 -3.70 8.40
C ILE A 135 2.85 -3.41 9.86
N ALA A 136 2.16 -4.32 10.57
CA ALA A 136 1.65 -4.10 11.92
C ALA A 136 2.75 -3.67 12.91
N ASP A 137 3.87 -4.39 12.99
CA ASP A 137 5.01 -4.05 13.85
C ASP A 137 5.51 -2.62 13.65
N ARG A 138 5.58 -2.16 12.39
CA ARG A 138 6.11 -0.84 12.05
C ARG A 138 5.23 0.32 12.51
N ILE A 139 3.94 0.06 12.71
CA ILE A 139 2.96 1.09 13.06
C ILE A 139 2.44 0.95 14.50
N ALA A 140 2.73 -0.18 15.16
CA ALA A 140 2.23 -0.50 16.49
C ALA A 140 2.60 0.59 17.49
N ASP A 141 3.82 1.15 17.41
CA ASP A 141 4.29 2.19 18.33
C ASP A 141 3.56 3.53 18.16
N TYR A 142 2.99 3.78 16.98
CA TYR A 142 2.41 5.08 16.61
C TYR A 142 0.88 5.14 16.73
N ALA A 143 0.24 4.05 17.14
CA ALA A 143 -1.22 3.96 17.25
C ALA A 143 -1.63 3.37 18.60
N ASP A 144 -2.77 3.82 19.14
CA ASP A 144 -3.36 3.32 20.39
C ASP A 144 -4.10 1.99 20.21
N GLY A 145 -4.16 1.48 18.97
CA GLY A 145 -4.87 0.26 18.60
C GLY A 145 -5.26 0.24 17.13
N ILE A 146 -5.95 -0.80 16.70
CA ILE A 146 -6.49 -0.92 15.35
C ILE A 146 -8.02 -0.81 15.40
N GLY A 147 -8.57 0.23 14.78
CA GLY A 147 -10.01 0.44 14.69
C GLY A 147 -10.68 -0.41 13.61
N SER A 148 -9.91 -0.87 12.61
CA SER A 148 -10.37 -1.80 11.58
C SER A 148 -9.23 -2.62 11.02
N VAL A 149 -9.21 -3.91 11.31
CA VAL A 149 -8.45 -4.88 10.53
C VAL A 149 -9.31 -5.32 9.34
N ARG A 150 -8.76 -5.25 8.13
CA ARG A 150 -9.38 -5.68 6.87
C ARG A 150 -8.49 -6.72 6.18
N ILE A 151 -8.74 -8.00 6.43
CA ILE A 151 -7.95 -9.11 5.87
C ILE A 151 -8.53 -9.66 4.56
N GLU A 152 -9.54 -9.01 3.98
CA GLU A 152 -10.07 -9.34 2.65
C GLU A 152 -8.97 -9.40 1.59
N HIS A 153 -7.99 -8.50 1.68
CA HIS A 153 -6.86 -8.45 0.76
C HIS A 153 -6.05 -9.74 0.76
N MET A 154 -5.80 -10.34 1.93
CA MET A 154 -5.07 -11.60 2.04
C MET A 154 -5.81 -12.75 1.35
N VAL A 155 -7.14 -12.74 1.42
CA VAL A 155 -7.99 -13.73 0.79
C VAL A 155 -7.97 -13.56 -0.73
N ILE A 156 -8.11 -12.32 -1.21
CA ILE A 156 -8.04 -11.96 -2.63
C ILE A 156 -6.68 -12.34 -3.23
N GLU A 157 -5.57 -12.11 -2.51
CA GLU A 157 -4.22 -12.47 -2.96
C GLU A 157 -4.01 -13.97 -3.16
N THR A 158 -4.81 -14.83 -2.53
CA THR A 158 -4.78 -16.27 -2.82
C THR A 158 -5.26 -16.60 -4.24
N GLY A 159 -5.94 -15.66 -4.90
CA GLY A 159 -6.58 -15.83 -6.19
C GLY A 159 -7.85 -16.70 -6.14
N LYS A 160 -8.31 -17.10 -4.95
CA LYS A 160 -9.45 -18.01 -4.76
C LYS A 160 -10.59 -17.33 -4.03
N HIS A 161 -11.81 -17.64 -4.44
CA HIS A 161 -13.02 -17.20 -3.76
C HIS A 161 -13.05 -17.75 -2.30
N PRO A 162 -13.58 -17.01 -1.31
CA PRO A 162 -13.73 -17.49 0.07
C PRO A 162 -14.38 -18.88 0.19
N TYR A 163 -15.44 -19.15 -0.59
CA TYR A 163 -16.06 -20.49 -0.64
C TYR A 163 -15.09 -21.59 -1.08
N ARG A 164 -14.20 -21.33 -2.04
CA ARG A 164 -13.20 -22.32 -2.47
C ARG A 164 -12.17 -22.58 -1.38
N LEU A 165 -11.72 -21.54 -0.69
CA LEU A 165 -10.82 -21.70 0.46
C LEU A 165 -11.52 -22.45 1.60
N LEU A 166 -12.82 -22.26 1.78
CA LEU A 166 -13.62 -22.98 2.76
C LEU A 166 -13.77 -24.46 2.40
N GLU A 167 -14.07 -24.78 1.14
CA GLU A 167 -14.12 -26.16 0.62
C GLU A 167 -12.78 -26.88 0.79
N GLU A 168 -11.67 -26.16 0.62
CA GLU A 168 -10.31 -26.66 0.83
C GLU A 168 -9.93 -26.79 2.31
N GLY A 169 -10.77 -26.31 3.23
CA GLY A 169 -10.48 -26.29 4.67
C GLY A 169 -9.39 -25.30 5.08
N ARG A 170 -9.07 -24.31 4.24
CA ARG A 170 -7.95 -23.37 4.42
C ARG A 170 -8.36 -21.97 4.86
N LEU A 171 -9.64 -21.61 4.72
CA LEU A 171 -10.10 -20.25 4.98
C LEU A 171 -9.80 -19.82 6.43
N THR A 172 -10.21 -20.62 7.42
CA THR A 172 -9.98 -20.34 8.84
C THR A 172 -8.49 -20.15 9.15
N ASP A 173 -7.62 -21.03 8.65
CA ASP A 173 -6.16 -20.94 8.87
C ASP A 173 -5.54 -19.66 8.28
N VAL A 174 -5.97 -19.27 7.08
CA VAL A 174 -5.50 -18.05 6.42
C VAL A 174 -5.85 -16.82 7.25
N LEU A 175 -7.09 -16.77 7.77
CA LEU A 175 -7.55 -15.66 8.60
C LEU A 175 -6.86 -15.63 9.96
N LYS A 176 -6.75 -16.80 10.61
CA LYS A 176 -6.06 -16.95 11.89
C LYS A 176 -4.63 -16.44 11.80
N LYS A 177 -3.86 -16.93 10.83
CA LYS A 177 -2.46 -16.52 10.64
C LYS A 177 -2.31 -15.02 10.38
N GLY A 178 -3.23 -14.43 9.62
CA GLY A 178 -3.23 -12.99 9.35
C GLY A 178 -3.53 -12.16 10.60
N LEU A 179 -4.50 -12.59 11.40
CA LEU A 179 -4.90 -11.91 12.63
C LEU A 179 -3.90 -12.11 13.78
N GLU A 180 -3.31 -13.30 13.90
CA GLU A 180 -2.33 -13.65 14.93
C GLU A 180 -1.16 -12.65 14.95
N PHE A 181 -0.51 -12.45 13.80
CA PHE A 181 0.59 -11.49 13.67
C PHE A 181 0.18 -10.07 14.09
N VAL A 182 -1.03 -9.64 13.70
CA VAL A 182 -1.56 -8.31 14.05
C VAL A 182 -1.81 -8.19 15.55
N LEU A 183 -2.36 -9.24 16.18
CA LEU A 183 -2.67 -9.26 17.60
C LEU A 183 -1.41 -9.25 18.46
N GLU A 184 -0.38 -10.01 18.06
CA GLU A 184 0.93 -10.00 18.70
C GLU A 184 1.58 -8.62 18.60
N SER A 185 1.64 -8.04 17.39
CA SER A 185 2.24 -6.72 17.13
C SER A 185 1.61 -5.61 17.97
N PHE A 186 0.29 -5.68 18.19
CA PHE A 186 -0.46 -4.66 18.90
C PHE A 186 -0.69 -4.98 20.38
N TYR A 187 -0.25 -6.12 20.93
CA TYR A 187 -0.55 -6.43 22.33
C TYR A 187 0.09 -5.39 23.30
N PRO A 188 -0.64 -4.88 24.31
CA PRO A 188 -2.02 -5.18 24.72
C PRO A 188 -3.10 -4.25 24.14
N LYS A 189 -2.76 -3.42 23.14
CA LYS A 189 -3.66 -2.46 22.48
C LYS A 189 -4.83 -3.17 21.76
N PRO A 190 -6.04 -2.58 21.76
CA PRO A 190 -7.22 -3.19 21.16
C PRO A 190 -7.13 -3.28 19.63
N VAL A 191 -7.62 -4.41 19.09
CA VAL A 191 -7.66 -4.72 17.67
C VAL A 191 -9.08 -5.09 17.27
N TRP A 192 -9.69 -4.33 16.36
CA TRP A 192 -11.06 -4.58 15.88
C TRP A 192 -11.05 -5.23 14.50
N PHE A 193 -11.33 -6.53 14.45
CA PHE A 193 -11.52 -7.27 13.22
C PHE A 193 -12.90 -7.00 12.61
N ARG A 194 -12.91 -6.65 11.32
CA ARG A 194 -14.12 -6.48 10.52
C ARG A 194 -14.34 -7.73 9.68
N THR A 195 -15.53 -8.34 9.75
CA THR A 195 -15.87 -9.43 8.83
C THR A 195 -15.85 -8.96 7.38
N PHE A 196 -15.85 -9.90 6.44
CA PHE A 196 -15.71 -9.59 5.02
C PHE A 196 -16.73 -8.58 4.50
N ASP A 197 -16.24 -7.68 3.67
CA ASP A 197 -17.04 -6.68 2.96
C ASP A 197 -16.59 -6.57 1.50
N ILE A 198 -16.38 -7.71 0.84
CA ILE A 198 -15.85 -7.78 -0.52
C ILE A 198 -16.99 -7.55 -1.53
N PRO A 199 -16.86 -6.57 -2.45
CA PRO A 199 -17.79 -6.39 -3.56
C PRO A 199 -17.87 -7.62 -4.49
N THR A 200 -19.01 -7.82 -5.15
CA THR A 200 -19.23 -8.94 -6.07
C THR A 200 -18.31 -8.92 -7.28
N ASP A 201 -17.98 -7.75 -7.83
CA ASP A 201 -17.06 -7.62 -8.96
C ASP A 201 -15.62 -8.03 -8.62
N GLU A 202 -15.16 -7.75 -7.40
CA GLU A 202 -13.86 -8.24 -6.91
C GLU A 202 -13.87 -9.77 -6.78
N LEU A 203 -14.93 -10.33 -6.18
CA LEU A 203 -15.08 -11.77 -5.98
C LEU A 203 -15.20 -12.54 -7.31
N ARG A 204 -15.88 -11.99 -8.31
CA ARG A 204 -16.02 -12.60 -9.65
C ARG A 204 -14.70 -12.80 -10.38
N ASN A 205 -13.70 -11.98 -10.09
CA ASN A 205 -12.37 -12.09 -10.70
C ASN A 205 -11.51 -13.19 -10.05
N LEU A 206 -11.98 -13.85 -9.00
CA LEU A 206 -11.28 -14.94 -8.32
C LEU A 206 -11.67 -16.31 -8.87
N GLN A 207 -10.80 -17.29 -8.68
CA GLN A 207 -11.12 -18.69 -8.97
C GLN A 207 -12.33 -19.14 -8.15
N GLY A 208 -13.40 -19.56 -8.83
CA GLY A 208 -14.68 -19.92 -8.21
C GLY A 208 -15.64 -18.75 -7.99
N GLY A 209 -15.33 -17.56 -8.50
CA GLY A 209 -16.18 -16.37 -8.45
C GLY A 209 -17.42 -16.42 -9.33
N ASP A 210 -17.61 -17.44 -10.16
CA ASP A 210 -18.78 -17.60 -11.05
C ASP A 210 -20.12 -17.70 -10.29
N VAL A 211 -20.06 -17.96 -8.98
CA VAL A 211 -21.22 -18.02 -8.08
C VAL A 211 -21.78 -16.64 -7.75
N GLU A 212 -21.02 -15.58 -8.00
CA GLU A 212 -21.37 -14.22 -7.63
C GLU A 212 -22.26 -13.55 -8.69
N PRO A 213 -23.31 -12.82 -8.28
CA PRO A 213 -24.25 -12.21 -9.22
C PRO A 213 -23.60 -11.08 -10.03
N GLU A 214 -24.18 -10.78 -11.19
CA GLU A 214 -23.89 -9.52 -11.89
C GLU A 214 -24.74 -8.39 -11.32
N GLU A 215 -24.07 -7.34 -10.85
CA GLU A 215 -24.73 -6.19 -10.27
C GLU A 215 -24.38 -4.93 -11.05
N PRO A 216 -25.37 -4.06 -11.33
CA PRO A 216 -25.11 -2.77 -11.97
C PRO A 216 -24.29 -1.82 -11.07
N ASN A 217 -24.32 -2.02 -9.75
CA ASN A 217 -23.51 -1.27 -8.80
C ASN A 217 -23.12 -2.13 -7.57
N PRO A 218 -21.98 -2.85 -7.64
CA PRO A 218 -21.48 -3.68 -6.54
C PRO A 218 -21.25 -2.93 -5.22
N LEU A 219 -20.97 -1.62 -5.26
CA LEU A 219 -20.72 -0.83 -4.03
C LEU A 219 -21.95 -0.72 -3.13
N LEU A 220 -23.16 -0.75 -3.71
CA LEU A 220 -24.44 -0.72 -2.99
C LEU A 220 -25.15 -2.09 -3.03
N GLY A 221 -24.45 -3.12 -3.49
CA GLY A 221 -25.00 -4.41 -3.86
C GLY A 221 -24.83 -5.49 -2.79
N PHE A 222 -24.51 -6.69 -3.24
CA PHE A 222 -24.51 -7.92 -2.46
C PHE A 222 -23.19 -8.12 -1.70
N ARG A 223 -23.02 -7.40 -0.58
CA ARG A 223 -21.80 -7.38 0.24
C ARG A 223 -22.06 -7.25 1.74
N GLY A 224 -21.00 -7.38 2.52
CA GLY A 224 -20.99 -7.20 3.98
C GLY A 224 -21.93 -8.18 4.69
N ILE A 225 -22.41 -7.79 5.87
CA ILE A 225 -23.23 -8.69 6.69
C ILE A 225 -24.53 -9.12 5.99
N TYR A 226 -25.04 -8.29 5.07
CA TYR A 226 -26.22 -8.61 4.28
C TYR A 226 -26.04 -9.86 3.41
N LYS A 227 -24.84 -10.02 2.83
CA LYS A 227 -24.43 -11.20 2.06
C LYS A 227 -24.24 -12.39 2.99
N ASP A 228 -23.45 -12.19 4.04
CA ASP A 228 -23.08 -13.23 5.01
C ASP A 228 -24.29 -13.87 5.70
N LEU A 229 -25.38 -13.13 5.92
CA LEU A 229 -26.59 -13.67 6.55
C LEU A 229 -27.44 -14.54 5.63
N ARG A 230 -27.23 -14.50 4.30
CA ARG A 230 -27.90 -15.41 3.35
C ARG A 230 -27.15 -16.71 3.18
N ASP A 231 -25.84 -16.65 3.33
CA ASP A 231 -24.96 -17.80 3.28
C ASP A 231 -23.88 -17.65 4.36
N VAL A 232 -24.15 -18.32 5.48
CA VAL A 232 -23.44 -18.11 6.75
C VAL A 232 -22.14 -18.90 6.85
N ASP A 233 -21.80 -19.73 5.87
CA ASP A 233 -20.72 -20.69 6.00
C ASP A 233 -19.34 -20.00 6.02
N VAL A 234 -19.17 -18.95 5.21
CA VAL A 234 -17.98 -18.08 5.25
C VAL A 234 -17.90 -17.33 6.57
N LEU A 235 -19.02 -16.73 7.02
CA LEU A 235 -19.09 -16.00 8.29
C LEU A 235 -18.74 -16.89 9.48
N LYS A 236 -19.23 -18.14 9.50
CA LYS A 236 -18.88 -19.13 10.54
C LYS A 236 -17.41 -19.48 10.52
N ALA A 237 -16.77 -19.51 9.35
CA ALA A 237 -15.32 -19.74 9.24
C ALA A 237 -14.51 -18.56 9.79
N GLU A 238 -14.96 -17.32 9.57
CA GLU A 238 -14.39 -16.13 10.20
C GLU A 238 -14.56 -16.17 11.73
N PHE A 239 -15.74 -16.52 12.23
CA PHE A 239 -15.99 -16.65 13.68
C PHE A 239 -15.17 -17.76 14.31
N ARG A 240 -14.95 -18.87 13.60
CA ARG A 240 -14.08 -19.94 14.06
C ARG A 240 -12.64 -19.45 14.21
N ALA A 241 -12.12 -18.68 13.25
CA ALA A 241 -10.76 -18.13 13.35
C ALA A 241 -10.60 -17.22 14.57
N ILE A 242 -11.59 -16.35 14.82
CA ILE A 242 -11.63 -15.48 16.00
C ILE A 242 -11.67 -16.31 17.29
N LYS A 243 -12.55 -17.32 17.34
CA LYS A 243 -12.70 -18.17 18.51
C LYS A 243 -11.42 -18.93 18.84
N GLU A 244 -10.76 -19.50 17.84
CA GLU A 244 -9.47 -20.18 18.03
C GLU A 244 -8.40 -19.22 18.58
N LEU A 245 -8.33 -17.98 18.09
CA LEU A 245 -7.40 -16.98 18.65
C LEU A 245 -7.72 -16.62 20.11
N ILE A 246 -9.01 -16.48 20.45
CA ILE A 246 -9.41 -16.24 21.85
C ILE A 246 -9.04 -17.45 22.72
N ASP A 247 -9.27 -18.67 22.24
CA ASP A 247 -8.92 -19.91 22.93
C ASP A 247 -7.39 -20.06 23.09
N ASP A 248 -6.59 -19.55 22.14
CA ASP A 248 -5.13 -19.47 22.20
C ASP A 248 -4.62 -18.39 23.18
N GLY A 249 -5.50 -17.54 23.72
CA GLY A 249 -5.20 -16.59 24.79
C GLY A 249 -5.18 -15.11 24.39
N TYR A 250 -5.52 -14.78 23.14
CA TYR A 250 -5.59 -13.37 22.70
C TYR A 250 -6.79 -12.65 23.31
N SER A 251 -6.52 -11.64 24.15
CA SER A 251 -7.55 -10.89 24.88
C SER A 251 -7.84 -9.49 24.31
N ASN A 252 -7.09 -9.05 23.29
CA ASN A 252 -7.20 -7.72 22.69
C ASN A 252 -7.99 -7.70 21.36
N LEU A 253 -8.71 -8.78 21.03
CA LEU A 253 -9.47 -8.91 19.80
C LEU A 253 -10.97 -8.55 19.99
N GLY A 254 -11.45 -7.59 19.20
CA GLY A 254 -12.87 -7.26 19.06
C GLY A 254 -13.39 -7.56 17.66
N LEU A 255 -14.71 -7.74 17.53
CA LEU A 255 -15.39 -8.03 16.26
C LEU A 255 -16.33 -6.89 15.89
N LYS A 256 -16.41 -6.58 14.59
CA LYS A 256 -17.42 -5.65 14.04
C LYS A 256 -17.97 -6.13 12.70
N PHE A 257 -19.24 -5.82 12.47
CA PHE A 257 -19.95 -6.17 11.23
C PHE A 257 -19.99 -4.97 10.27
N PRO A 258 -19.58 -5.15 9.01
CA PRO A 258 -19.71 -4.12 7.98
C PRO A 258 -21.15 -4.04 7.47
N PHE A 259 -21.53 -2.86 7.02
CA PHE A 259 -22.74 -2.64 6.21
C PHE A 259 -24.05 -3.17 6.84
N VAL A 260 -24.16 -3.05 8.16
CA VAL A 260 -25.41 -3.34 8.90
C VAL A 260 -26.46 -2.30 8.53
N ARG A 261 -27.63 -2.75 8.09
CA ARG A 261 -28.72 -1.88 7.59
C ARG A 261 -29.84 -1.72 8.60
N ASP A 262 -30.03 -2.72 9.46
CA ASP A 262 -30.99 -2.68 10.55
C ASP A 262 -30.52 -3.49 11.77
N GLY A 263 -31.23 -3.34 12.89
CA GLY A 263 -30.91 -4.06 14.12
C GLY A 263 -31.14 -5.57 14.05
N ILE A 264 -31.96 -6.05 13.10
CA ILE A 264 -32.24 -7.48 12.93
C ILE A 264 -31.01 -8.17 12.33
N GLU A 265 -30.35 -7.55 11.36
CA GLU A 265 -29.09 -8.06 10.80
C GLU A 265 -28.01 -8.20 11.89
N TYR A 266 -27.86 -7.18 12.74
CA TYR A 266 -26.93 -7.24 13.87
C TYR A 266 -27.25 -8.39 14.83
N LEU A 267 -28.52 -8.55 15.22
CA LEU A 267 -28.94 -9.61 16.13
C LEU A 267 -28.77 -11.01 15.50
N SER A 268 -29.04 -11.14 14.19
CA SER A 268 -28.89 -12.40 13.46
C SER A 268 -27.41 -12.79 13.33
N ALA A 269 -26.53 -11.82 13.05
CA ALA A 269 -25.09 -12.06 13.03
C ALA A 269 -24.58 -12.48 14.41
N LYS A 270 -25.07 -11.82 15.47
CA LYS A 270 -24.74 -12.16 16.85
C LYS A 270 -25.19 -13.56 17.25
N SER A 271 -26.38 -14.02 16.83
CA SER A 271 -26.85 -15.36 17.18
C SER A 271 -26.10 -16.49 16.46
N ILE A 272 -25.34 -16.19 15.40
CA ILE A 272 -24.43 -17.15 14.74
C ILE A 272 -23.12 -17.30 15.52
N LEU A 273 -22.75 -16.28 16.31
CA LEU A 273 -21.56 -16.29 17.16
C LEU A 273 -21.74 -17.14 18.43
N GLU A 274 -22.97 -17.26 18.93
CA GLU A 274 -23.37 -18.04 20.12
C GLU A 274 -23.38 -19.56 19.87
#